data_AF-A0A0S4JTE6-F1
#
_entry.id   AF-A0A0S4JTE6-F1
#
_cell.length_a   1.000
_cell.length_b   1.000
_cell.length_c   1.000
_cell.angle_alpha   90.00
_cell.angle_beta   90.00
_cell.angle_gamma   90.00
#
_symmetry.space_group_name_H-M   'P 1'
#
loop_
_entity.id
_entity.type
_entity.pdbx_description
1 polymer ?
#
loop_
_entity_poly.entity_id
_entity_poly.type
_entity_poly.pdbx_seq_one_letter_code
_entity_poly.pdbx_strand_id
1 'polypeptide(L)'
;MTSYIPIMPWRQKFLMYAKATAVALPLSLLGVTEVRDMYYRATWNVVPVDSSSLRTGDVLVIANRWYTLPTYGQMLRSMLTKSVMKCTWDDVGVVVVRDNVPYIVIADYEGVVDQPLEAFIRSRVPRGVALRKLTVEPGFPAPQPDVANLFVNEVKKIPTSPWYLFSASWRTGQEHAYYQYVVEFHKLKAQYRSVVRRRRNSQSEQLMVTEAGTPQKSSMAITAMETRLKEMEVMREHLAQQLTSTPEYTGWRQDFKLTSASLVSSFFATFDLMDRELPVVSRFVPQDFAYDLPMRGARLEAPIVIFKD
;
A
#
# COMPACT_ATOMS: atom_id res chain seq x y z
N MET A 1 49.22 32.99 26.71
CA MET A 1 47.92 32.58 27.28
C MET A 1 47.54 31.23 26.68
N THR A 2 47.78 30.14 27.41
CA THR A 2 47.32 28.81 27.02
C THR A 2 45.86 28.66 27.43
N SER A 3 44.96 28.66 26.45
CA SER A 3 43.54 28.36 26.65
C SER A 3 43.43 26.90 27.11
N TYR A 4 43.16 26.68 28.40
CA TYR A 4 42.75 25.38 28.90
C TYR A 4 41.34 25.11 28.40
N ILE A 5 41.22 24.36 27.31
CA ILE A 5 39.93 23.81 26.90
C ILE A 5 39.67 22.62 27.83
N PRO A 6 38.67 22.68 28.74
CA PRO A 6 38.36 21.54 29.58
C PRO A 6 37.92 20.38 28.71
N ILE A 7 38.71 19.30 28.69
CA ILE A 7 38.39 18.07 27.97
C ILE A 7 37.38 17.31 28.82
N MET A 8 36.12 17.34 28.41
CA MET A 8 35.06 16.58 29.09
C MET A 8 35.34 15.07 28.99
N PRO A 9 35.31 14.32 30.10
CA PRO A 9 35.46 12.88 30.10
C PRO A 9 34.44 12.19 29.18
N TRP A 10 34.87 11.17 28.44
CA TRP A 10 34.05 10.51 27.42
C TRP A 10 32.70 10.00 27.95
N ARG A 11 32.66 9.48 29.18
CA ARG A 11 31.41 9.04 29.83
C ARG A 11 30.41 10.18 30.05
N GLN A 12 30.89 11.35 30.48
CA GLN A 12 30.05 12.52 30.69
C GLN A 12 29.57 13.10 29.36
N LYS A 13 30.46 13.13 28.35
CA LYS A 13 30.13 13.50 26.98
C LYS A 13 29.05 12.58 26.39
N PHE A 14 29.19 11.26 26.55
CA PHE A 14 28.18 10.28 26.13
C PHE A 14 26.83 10.48 26.83
N LEU A 15 26.82 10.63 28.16
CA LEU A 15 25.59 10.87 28.92
C LEU A 15 24.90 12.17 28.50
N MET A 16 25.66 13.23 28.26
CA MET A 16 25.13 14.51 27.79
C MET A 16 24.48 14.34 26.41
N TYR A 17 25.15 13.69 25.46
CA TYR A 17 24.56 13.43 24.14
C TYR A 17 23.37 12.48 24.22
N ALA A 18 23.41 11.43 25.04
CA ALA A 18 22.28 10.52 25.22
C ALA A 18 21.04 11.26 25.76
N LYS A 19 21.23 12.15 26.76
CA LYS A 19 20.15 13.00 27.27
C LYS A 19 19.64 13.98 26.21
N ALA A 20 20.54 14.64 25.50
CA ALA A 20 20.17 15.57 24.43
C ALA A 20 19.38 14.86 23.33
N THR A 21 19.83 13.68 22.89
CA THR A 21 19.15 12.84 21.90
C THR A 21 17.79 12.35 22.41
N ALA A 22 17.69 11.94 23.68
CA ALA A 22 16.44 11.50 24.28
C ALA A 22 15.37 12.61 24.33
N VAL A 23 15.78 13.88 24.40
CA VAL A 23 14.86 15.04 24.34
C VAL A 23 14.60 15.46 22.88
N ALA A 24 15.63 15.50 22.05
CA ALA A 24 15.52 15.97 20.67
C ALA A 24 14.74 14.98 19.79
N LEU A 25 14.88 13.67 20.01
CA LEU A 25 14.24 12.66 19.16
C LEU A 25 12.70 12.72 19.22
N PRO A 26 12.03 12.74 20.39
CA PRO A 26 10.58 12.91 20.44
C PRO A 26 10.09 14.23 19.82
N LEU A 27 10.80 15.33 20.09
CA LEU A 27 10.44 16.66 19.56
C LEU A 27 10.56 16.71 18.03
N SER A 28 11.62 16.15 17.48
CA SER A 28 11.81 16.06 16.03
C SER A 28 10.78 15.15 15.37
N LEU A 29 10.44 14.00 15.98
CA LEU A 29 9.37 13.14 15.50
C LEU A 29 8.03 13.88 15.47
N LEU A 30 7.65 14.50 16.58
CA LEU A 30 6.43 15.30 16.68
C LEU A 30 6.40 16.42 15.64
N GLY A 31 7.49 17.19 15.53
CA GLY A 31 7.62 18.26 14.54
C GLY A 31 7.44 17.75 13.12
N VAL A 32 8.09 16.66 12.73
CA VAL A 32 7.94 16.07 11.40
C VAL A 32 6.52 15.57 11.16
N THR A 33 5.91 14.89 12.14
CA THR A 33 4.52 14.40 12.01
C THR A 33 3.53 15.54 11.82
N GLU A 34 3.54 16.54 12.71
CA GLU A 34 2.54 17.61 12.71
C GLU A 34 2.76 18.61 11.56
N VAL A 35 4.00 19.03 11.29
CA VAL A 35 4.26 20.02 10.23
C VAL A 35 3.91 19.45 8.87
N ARG A 36 4.22 18.18 8.59
CA ARG A 36 3.82 17.53 7.34
C ARG A 36 2.32 17.39 7.25
N ASP A 37 1.68 16.91 8.31
CA ASP A 37 0.23 16.74 8.34
C ASP A 37 -0.50 18.07 8.08
N MET A 38 -0.03 19.17 8.68
CA MET A 38 -0.51 20.53 8.40
C MET A 38 -0.29 20.95 6.93
N TYR A 39 0.90 20.70 6.38
CA TYR A 39 1.23 21.03 4.99
C TYR A 39 0.35 20.28 3.99
N TYR A 40 0.20 18.96 4.16
CA TYR A 40 -0.63 18.15 3.27
C TYR A 40 -2.10 18.55 3.37
N ARG A 41 -2.61 18.81 4.56
CA ARG A 41 -3.97 19.31 4.74
C ARG A 41 -4.21 20.64 4.02
N ALA A 42 -3.24 21.55 4.03
CA ALA A 42 -3.35 22.84 3.34
C ALA A 42 -3.42 22.68 1.81
N THR A 43 -3.00 21.53 1.26
CA THR A 43 -2.98 21.27 -0.18
C THR A 43 -4.09 20.34 -0.66
N TRP A 44 -4.94 19.82 0.23
CA TRP A 44 -6.03 18.91 -0.15
C TRP A 44 -7.22 19.66 -0.76
N ASN A 45 -7.58 19.28 -1.98
CA ASN A 45 -8.87 19.60 -2.57
C ASN A 45 -9.90 18.56 -2.12
N VAL A 46 -10.79 19.00 -1.24
CA VAL A 46 -11.82 18.15 -0.63
C VAL A 46 -13.07 18.20 -1.49
N VAL A 47 -13.59 17.02 -1.82
CA VAL A 47 -14.79 16.86 -2.65
C VAL A 47 -15.84 16.12 -1.82
N PRO A 48 -17.07 16.64 -1.72
CA PRO A 48 -18.13 15.91 -1.05
C PRO A 48 -18.44 14.63 -1.83
N VAL A 49 -18.47 13.49 -1.14
CA VAL A 49 -18.85 12.20 -1.70
C VAL A 49 -20.00 11.63 -0.89
N ASP A 50 -21.11 11.38 -1.57
CA ASP A 50 -22.28 10.77 -0.94
C ASP A 50 -21.99 9.31 -0.58
N SER A 51 -22.44 8.89 0.61
CA SER A 51 -22.26 7.52 1.11
C SER A 51 -22.94 6.49 0.19
N SER A 52 -24.02 6.89 -0.48
CA SER A 52 -24.73 6.10 -1.49
C SER A 52 -23.88 5.76 -2.72
N SER A 53 -22.81 6.54 -2.98
CA SER A 53 -21.94 6.35 -4.13
C SER A 53 -20.81 5.34 -3.90
N LEU A 54 -20.61 4.93 -2.65
CA LEU A 54 -19.60 3.95 -2.26
C LEU A 54 -20.00 2.55 -2.69
N ARG A 55 -19.01 1.75 -3.10
CA ARG A 55 -19.21 0.38 -3.55
C ARG A 55 -18.29 -0.58 -2.82
N THR A 56 -18.71 -1.84 -2.75
CA THR A 56 -17.89 -2.92 -2.20
C THR A 56 -16.60 -3.04 -3.01
N GLY A 57 -15.47 -2.97 -2.32
CA GLY A 57 -14.13 -2.99 -2.92
C GLY A 57 -13.50 -1.61 -3.14
N ASP A 58 -14.22 -0.51 -2.90
CA ASP A 58 -13.59 0.80 -2.81
C ASP A 58 -12.58 0.83 -1.66
N VAL A 59 -11.50 1.60 -1.82
CA VAL A 59 -10.42 1.66 -0.83
C VAL A 59 -10.42 3.03 -0.18
N LEU A 60 -10.35 3.04 1.15
CA LEU A 60 -10.21 4.25 1.94
C LEU A 60 -8.81 4.32 2.51
N VAL A 61 -8.12 5.40 2.22
CA VAL A 61 -6.82 5.74 2.79
C VAL A 61 -7.07 6.78 3.88
N ILE A 62 -6.61 6.51 5.09
CA ILE A 62 -7.00 7.24 6.30
C ILE A 62 -5.79 7.99 6.83
N ALA A 63 -5.99 9.28 7.11
CA ALA A 63 -5.04 10.11 7.84
C ALA A 63 -5.55 10.24 9.28
N ASN A 64 -5.11 9.33 10.16
CA ASN A 64 -5.57 9.37 11.55
C ASN A 64 -5.02 10.60 12.27
N ARG A 65 -5.77 11.10 13.24
CA ARG A 65 -5.24 12.02 14.25
C ARG A 65 -4.57 11.15 15.31
N TRP A 66 -3.23 11.08 15.31
CA TRP A 66 -2.50 10.07 16.09
C TRP A 66 -2.87 10.05 17.58
N TYR A 67 -3.15 11.22 18.18
CA TYR A 67 -3.52 11.35 19.60
C TYR A 67 -4.99 11.05 19.93
N THR A 68 -5.86 10.80 18.94
CA THR A 68 -7.24 10.32 19.18
C THR A 68 -7.39 8.82 19.02
N LEU A 69 -6.29 8.12 18.73
CA LEU A 69 -6.31 6.67 18.61
C LEU A 69 -6.50 6.01 19.99
N PRO A 70 -7.31 4.95 20.10
CA PRO A 70 -7.71 4.38 21.39
C PRO A 70 -6.59 3.76 22.21
N THR A 71 -5.49 3.33 21.60
CA THR A 71 -4.39 2.66 22.32
C THR A 71 -3.02 3.30 22.06
N TYR A 72 -2.14 3.28 23.06
CA TYR A 72 -0.76 3.80 22.93
C TYR A 72 0.02 3.16 21.77
N GLY A 73 -0.20 1.86 21.52
CA GLY A 73 0.41 1.17 20.39
C GLY A 73 0.01 1.78 19.05
N GLN A 74 -1.27 2.09 18.88
CA GLN A 74 -1.80 2.76 17.70
C GLN A 74 -1.26 4.19 17.55
N MET A 75 -1.23 4.96 18.65
CA MET A 75 -0.64 6.30 18.66
C MET A 75 0.81 6.26 18.16
N LEU A 76 1.62 5.35 18.72
CA LEU A 76 3.03 5.23 18.39
C LEU A 76 3.26 4.79 16.94
N ARG A 77 2.51 3.80 16.43
CA ARG A 77 2.62 3.43 15.00
C ARG A 77 2.17 4.55 14.10
N SER A 78 1.06 5.21 14.37
CA SER A 78 0.60 6.34 13.56
C SER A 78 1.70 7.40 13.44
N MET A 79 2.32 7.77 14.56
CA MET A 79 3.45 8.71 14.57
C MET A 79 4.65 8.18 13.77
N LEU A 80 5.11 6.96 14.06
CA LEU A 80 6.29 6.37 13.42
C LEU A 80 6.08 6.17 11.92
N THR A 81 4.91 5.68 11.50
CA THR A 81 4.55 5.53 10.10
C THR A 81 4.64 6.89 9.40
N LYS A 82 4.02 7.93 9.96
CA LYS A 82 4.05 9.27 9.35
C LYS A 82 5.46 9.86 9.25
N SER A 83 6.28 9.69 10.28
CA SER A 83 7.65 10.17 10.29
C SER A 83 8.56 9.39 9.33
N VAL A 84 8.52 8.06 9.39
CA VAL A 84 9.43 7.16 8.66
C VAL A 84 9.04 7.07 7.20
N MET A 85 7.76 6.82 6.92
CA MET A 85 7.25 6.70 5.55
C MET A 85 7.09 8.04 4.86
N LYS A 86 7.30 9.16 5.59
CA LYS A 86 7.18 10.50 5.02
C LYS A 86 5.81 10.74 4.35
N CYS A 87 4.77 10.10 4.87
CA CYS A 87 3.43 10.08 4.31
C CYS A 87 2.38 10.43 5.39
N THR A 88 1.37 11.24 5.07
CA THR A 88 0.31 11.62 6.02
C THR A 88 -0.71 10.50 6.22
N TRP A 89 -0.79 9.57 5.28
CA TRP A 89 -1.69 8.43 5.30
C TRP A 89 -1.05 7.28 6.07
N ASP A 90 -1.71 6.81 7.13
CA ASP A 90 -1.14 5.84 8.05
C ASP A 90 -1.97 4.56 8.21
N ASP A 91 -3.23 4.57 7.76
CA ASP A 91 -4.08 3.38 7.65
C ASP A 91 -4.77 3.28 6.29
N VAL A 92 -5.19 2.06 5.97
CA VAL A 92 -6.01 1.77 4.80
C VAL A 92 -7.07 0.72 5.13
N GLY A 93 -8.26 0.89 4.57
CA GLY A 93 -9.34 -0.09 4.63
C GLY A 93 -10.02 -0.32 3.29
N VAL A 94 -10.81 -1.38 3.24
CA VAL A 94 -11.74 -1.66 2.14
C VAL A 94 -13.16 -1.36 2.59
N VAL A 95 -13.97 -0.81 1.69
CA VAL A 95 -15.40 -0.61 1.90
C VAL A 95 -16.15 -1.87 1.53
N VAL A 96 -17.06 -2.29 2.40
CA VAL A 96 -18.02 -3.37 2.15
C VAL A 96 -19.42 -2.81 2.37
N VAL A 97 -20.23 -2.77 1.31
CA VAL A 97 -21.61 -2.28 1.41
C VAL A 97 -22.54 -3.44 1.75
N ARG A 98 -23.28 -3.30 2.85
CA ARG A 98 -24.28 -4.26 3.34
C ARG A 98 -25.59 -3.51 3.53
N ASP A 99 -26.67 -3.99 2.92
CA ASP A 99 -28.00 -3.36 3.04
C ASP A 99 -27.99 -1.84 2.75
N ASN A 100 -27.23 -1.42 1.72
CA ASN A 100 -26.98 -0.01 1.36
C ASN A 100 -26.22 0.84 2.39
N VAL A 101 -25.66 0.22 3.44
CA VAL A 101 -24.81 0.89 4.43
C VAL A 101 -23.35 0.55 4.16
N PRO A 102 -22.46 1.55 3.99
CA PRO A 102 -21.03 1.32 3.81
C PRO A 102 -20.35 1.00 5.16
N TYR A 103 -19.76 -0.19 5.24
CA TYR A 103 -18.88 -0.60 6.34
C TYR A 103 -17.43 -0.41 5.92
N ILE A 104 -16.60 0.02 6.86
CA ILE A 104 -15.15 0.04 6.68
C ILE A 104 -14.54 -1.18 7.38
N VAL A 105 -13.70 -1.89 6.64
CA VAL A 105 -12.94 -3.03 7.16
C VAL A 105 -11.46 -2.68 7.16
N ILE A 106 -10.87 -2.62 8.35
CA ILE A 106 -9.44 -2.36 8.56
C ILE A 106 -8.84 -3.41 9.49
N ALA A 107 -7.55 -3.69 9.32
CA ALA A 107 -6.78 -4.43 10.32
C ALA A 107 -6.05 -3.42 11.22
N ASP A 108 -6.35 -3.46 12.51
CA ASP A 108 -5.78 -2.62 13.55
C ASP A 108 -5.03 -3.46 14.60
N TYR A 109 -4.51 -2.83 15.65
CA TYR A 109 -3.74 -3.48 16.72
C TYR A 109 -4.47 -4.62 17.43
N GLU A 110 -5.77 -4.45 17.65
CA GLU A 110 -6.57 -5.39 18.44
C GLU A 110 -7.23 -6.47 17.56
N GLY A 111 -7.16 -6.31 16.24
CA GLY A 111 -7.77 -7.23 15.30
C GLY A 111 -8.37 -6.52 14.10
N VAL A 112 -9.26 -7.22 13.41
CA VAL A 112 -9.99 -6.69 12.26
C VAL A 112 -11.21 -5.92 12.76
N VAL A 113 -11.22 -4.63 12.50
CA VAL A 113 -12.35 -3.75 12.77
C VAL A 113 -13.27 -3.78 11.56
N ASP A 114 -14.55 -4.01 11.81
CA ASP A 114 -15.62 -4.04 10.83
C ASP A 114 -16.82 -3.29 11.41
N GLN A 115 -17.00 -2.05 10.98
CA GLN A 115 -18.02 -1.16 11.54
C GLN A 115 -18.55 -0.19 10.47
N PRO A 116 -19.75 0.40 10.68
CA PRO A 116 -20.29 1.42 9.79
C PRO A 116 -19.32 2.59 9.62
N LEU A 117 -19.16 3.09 8.40
CA LEU A 117 -18.21 4.15 8.09
C LEU A 117 -18.46 5.42 8.91
N GLU A 118 -19.73 5.79 9.10
CA GLU A 118 -20.09 6.95 9.95
C GLU A 118 -19.67 6.76 11.41
N ALA A 119 -19.89 5.56 11.97
CA ALA A 119 -19.48 5.25 13.33
C ALA A 119 -17.95 5.31 13.48
N PHE A 120 -17.22 4.85 12.47
CA PHE A 120 -15.76 4.96 12.41
C PHE A 120 -15.24 6.39 12.39
N ILE A 121 -15.83 7.24 11.56
CA ILE A 121 -15.44 8.65 11.47
C ILE A 121 -15.70 9.35 12.80
N ARG A 122 -16.86 9.11 13.42
CA ARG A 122 -17.19 9.68 14.73
C ARG A 122 -16.27 9.19 15.85
N SER A 123 -15.90 7.91 15.84
CA SER A 123 -15.08 7.34 16.91
C SER A 123 -13.61 7.75 16.82
N ARG A 124 -13.02 7.74 15.61
CA ARG A 124 -11.58 8.02 15.44
C ARG A 124 -11.26 9.47 15.16
N VAL A 125 -12.23 10.22 14.65
CA VAL A 125 -12.07 11.62 14.21
C VAL A 125 -10.83 11.76 13.32
N PRO A 126 -10.75 11.00 12.21
CA PRO A 126 -9.61 11.09 11.31
C PRO A 126 -9.48 12.52 10.77
N ARG A 127 -8.24 12.98 10.55
CA ARG A 127 -8.00 14.32 9.98
C ARG A 127 -8.42 14.42 8.52
N GLY A 128 -8.43 13.29 7.83
CA GLY A 128 -8.89 13.18 6.45
C GLY A 128 -8.99 11.72 6.03
N VAL A 129 -9.83 11.48 5.02
CA VAL A 129 -9.90 10.19 4.33
C VAL A 129 -9.88 10.47 2.84
N ALA A 130 -9.12 9.67 2.11
CA ALA A 130 -9.11 9.66 0.66
C ALA A 130 -9.74 8.38 0.12
N LEU A 131 -10.71 8.53 -0.76
CA LEU A 131 -11.37 7.45 -1.47
C LEU A 131 -10.64 7.13 -2.77
N ARG A 132 -10.34 5.87 -2.98
CA ARG A 132 -9.95 5.32 -4.28
C ARG A 132 -11.05 4.38 -4.76
N LYS A 133 -11.79 4.81 -5.78
CA LYS A 133 -12.87 4.02 -6.35
C LYS A 133 -12.32 2.83 -7.13
N LEU A 134 -12.94 1.66 -6.94
CA LEU A 134 -12.60 0.48 -7.70
C LEU A 134 -13.33 0.51 -9.06
N THR A 135 -12.57 0.62 -10.15
CA THR A 135 -13.09 0.36 -11.49
C THR A 135 -12.73 -1.07 -11.89
N VAL A 136 -13.73 -1.92 -12.08
CA VAL A 136 -13.54 -3.29 -12.61
C VAL A 136 -13.71 -3.26 -14.13
N GLU A 137 -12.83 -3.94 -14.85
CA GLU A 137 -12.90 -4.04 -16.30
C GLU A 137 -14.03 -4.99 -16.75
N PRO A 138 -14.63 -4.76 -17.92
CA PRO A 138 -15.62 -5.68 -18.48
C PRO A 138 -15.06 -7.10 -18.59
N GLY A 139 -15.80 -8.08 -18.06
CA GLY A 139 -15.41 -9.50 -18.06
C GLY A 139 -14.78 -10.00 -16.76
N PHE A 140 -14.51 -9.12 -15.78
CA PHE A 140 -14.10 -9.51 -14.43
C PHE A 140 -15.28 -9.42 -13.45
N PRO A 141 -15.41 -10.35 -12.49
CA PRO A 141 -16.49 -10.31 -11.52
C PRO A 141 -16.32 -9.12 -10.57
N ALA A 142 -17.36 -8.31 -10.41
CA ALA A 142 -17.39 -7.28 -9.39
C ALA A 142 -17.45 -7.91 -7.98
N PRO A 143 -16.88 -7.27 -6.96
CA PRO A 143 -16.96 -7.76 -5.59
C PRO A 143 -18.41 -7.92 -5.12
N GLN A 144 -18.83 -9.16 -4.86
CA GLN A 144 -20.15 -9.47 -4.36
C GLN A 144 -20.21 -9.30 -2.83
N PRO A 145 -21.28 -8.68 -2.28
CA PRO A 145 -21.43 -8.48 -0.84
C PRO A 145 -21.34 -9.76 0.00
N ASP A 146 -21.93 -10.87 -0.47
CA ASP A 146 -21.95 -12.13 0.28
C ASP A 146 -20.55 -12.73 0.44
N VAL A 147 -19.77 -12.74 -0.64
CA VAL A 147 -18.38 -13.18 -0.64
C VAL A 147 -17.51 -12.24 0.20
N ALA A 148 -17.77 -10.93 0.13
CA ALA A 148 -17.10 -9.95 0.99
C ALA A 148 -17.41 -10.19 2.48
N ASN A 149 -18.64 -10.58 2.82
CA ASN A 149 -19.02 -10.91 4.19
C ASN A 149 -18.33 -12.18 4.69
N LEU A 150 -18.27 -13.22 3.86
CA LEU A 150 -17.50 -14.43 4.15
C LEU A 150 -16.03 -14.11 4.37
N PHE A 151 -15.43 -13.29 3.49
CA PHE A 151 -14.05 -12.84 3.64
C PHE A 151 -13.82 -12.14 4.97
N VAL A 152 -14.70 -11.20 5.36
CA VAL A 152 -14.57 -10.47 6.63
C VAL A 152 -14.64 -11.44 7.82
N ASN A 153 -15.53 -12.43 7.78
CA ASN A 153 -15.66 -13.43 8.83
C ASN A 153 -14.41 -14.32 8.95
N GLU A 154 -13.77 -14.69 7.84
CA GLU A 154 -12.53 -15.45 7.87
C GLU A 154 -11.34 -14.61 8.35
N VAL A 155 -11.23 -13.37 7.88
CA VAL A 155 -10.09 -12.51 8.19
C VAL A 155 -10.10 -12.05 9.65
N LYS A 156 -11.27 -11.93 10.28
CA LYS A 156 -11.39 -11.70 11.74
C LYS A 156 -10.73 -12.78 12.60
N LYS A 157 -10.55 -14.00 12.08
CA LYS A 157 -9.89 -15.10 12.81
C LYS A 157 -8.37 -14.98 12.81
N ILE A 158 -7.81 -14.15 11.94
CA ILE A 158 -6.37 -14.02 11.74
C ILE A 158 -5.84 -12.92 12.67
N PRO A 159 -4.81 -13.19 13.49
CA PRO A 159 -4.22 -12.18 14.35
C PRO A 159 -3.51 -11.10 13.52
N THR A 160 -3.67 -9.84 13.94
CA THR A 160 -3.00 -8.72 13.28
C THR A 160 -1.55 -8.60 13.73
N SER A 161 -0.72 -8.02 12.85
CA SER A 161 0.71 -7.82 13.05
C SER A 161 1.08 -6.40 12.63
N PRO A 162 0.60 -5.37 13.36
CA PRO A 162 0.69 -3.97 12.95
C PRO A 162 2.13 -3.48 12.75
N TRP A 163 3.09 -4.07 13.47
CA TRP A 163 4.51 -3.73 13.37
C TRP A 163 5.23 -4.36 12.18
N TYR A 164 4.61 -5.33 11.49
CA TYR A 164 5.22 -6.02 10.35
C TYR A 164 5.57 -5.06 9.21
N LEU A 165 4.83 -3.95 9.07
CA LEU A 165 5.13 -2.90 8.10
C LEU A 165 6.58 -2.40 8.21
N PHE A 166 7.11 -2.22 9.42
CA PHE A 166 8.47 -1.75 9.63
C PHE A 166 9.52 -2.83 9.34
N SER A 167 9.15 -4.11 9.48
CA SER A 167 10.02 -5.22 9.07
C SER A 167 10.22 -5.26 7.56
N ALA A 168 9.19 -4.89 6.78
CA ALA A 168 9.30 -4.73 5.33
C ALA A 168 10.22 -3.55 4.93
N SER A 169 10.34 -2.52 5.79
CA SER A 169 11.30 -1.42 5.59
C SER A 169 12.73 -1.80 5.97
N TRP A 170 12.92 -2.92 6.70
CA TRP A 170 14.22 -3.46 7.06
C TRP A 170 14.73 -4.51 6.07
N ARG A 171 14.06 -4.68 4.92
CA ARG A 171 14.56 -5.53 3.83
C ARG A 171 15.90 -5.01 3.34
N THR A 172 16.92 -5.86 3.40
CA THR A 172 18.28 -5.54 2.94
C THR A 172 18.81 -6.64 2.03
N GLY A 173 19.83 -6.32 1.23
CA GLY A 173 20.53 -7.31 0.40
C GLY A 173 19.63 -7.97 -0.64
N GLN A 174 19.69 -9.30 -0.70
CA GLN A 174 19.02 -10.11 -1.74
C GLN A 174 17.49 -10.01 -1.69
N GLU A 175 16.90 -9.85 -0.51
CA GLU A 175 15.44 -9.70 -0.35
C GLU A 175 14.95 -8.38 -0.94
N HIS A 176 15.69 -7.29 -0.72
CA HIS A 176 15.36 -6.00 -1.30
C HIS A 176 15.49 -6.02 -2.83
N ALA A 177 16.57 -6.63 -3.34
CA ALA A 177 16.78 -6.80 -4.76
C ALA A 177 15.66 -7.62 -5.42
N TYR A 178 15.27 -8.74 -4.79
CA TYR A 178 14.15 -9.56 -5.26
C TYR A 178 12.82 -8.80 -5.24
N TYR A 179 12.55 -8.05 -4.17
CA TYR A 179 11.37 -7.20 -4.08
C TYR A 179 11.32 -6.15 -5.20
N GLN A 180 12.39 -5.38 -5.40
CA GLN A 180 12.48 -4.38 -6.48
C GLN A 180 12.26 -5.01 -7.86
N TYR A 181 12.90 -6.16 -8.08
CA TYR A 181 12.77 -6.92 -9.33
C TYR A 181 11.33 -7.32 -9.63
N VAL A 182 10.64 -7.84 -8.61
CA VAL A 182 9.23 -8.24 -8.71
C VAL A 182 8.32 -7.03 -9.01
N VAL A 183 8.58 -5.87 -8.39
CA VAL A 183 7.84 -4.64 -8.70
C VAL A 183 8.01 -4.24 -10.16
N GLU A 184 9.25 -4.25 -10.67
CA GLU A 184 9.53 -3.91 -12.07
C GLU A 184 8.89 -4.89 -13.04
N PHE A 185 8.96 -6.20 -12.73
CA PHE A 185 8.29 -7.24 -13.51
C PHE A 185 6.79 -6.96 -13.64
N HIS A 186 6.11 -6.68 -12.53
CA HIS A 186 4.68 -6.40 -12.56
C HIS A 186 4.33 -5.07 -13.24
N LYS A 187 5.17 -4.04 -13.13
CA LYS A 187 5.03 -2.80 -13.90
C LYS A 187 5.08 -3.08 -15.40
N LEU A 188 6.07 -3.87 -15.86
CA LEU A 188 6.18 -4.26 -17.26
C LEU A 188 4.99 -5.14 -17.70
N LYS A 189 4.54 -6.06 -16.85
CA LYS A 189 3.37 -6.93 -17.12
C LYS A 189 2.09 -6.10 -17.28
N ALA A 190 1.88 -5.10 -16.43
CA ALA A 190 0.77 -4.16 -16.54
C ALA A 190 0.86 -3.33 -17.83
N GLN A 191 2.05 -2.83 -18.18
CA GLN A 191 2.28 -2.12 -19.45
C GLN A 191 1.97 -3.02 -20.65
N TYR A 192 2.50 -4.24 -20.70
CA TYR A 192 2.23 -5.21 -21.76
C TYR A 192 0.72 -5.47 -21.93
N ARG A 193 0.01 -5.74 -20.83
CA ARG A 193 -1.46 -5.92 -20.85
C ARG A 193 -2.16 -4.70 -21.45
N SER A 194 -1.77 -3.49 -21.06
CA SER A 194 -2.37 -2.26 -21.58
C SER A 194 -2.14 -2.10 -23.09
N VAL A 195 -0.95 -2.41 -23.59
CA VAL A 195 -0.58 -2.32 -25.01
C VAL A 195 -1.33 -3.37 -25.84
N VAL A 196 -1.38 -4.62 -25.36
CA VAL A 196 -2.12 -5.70 -26.01
C VAL A 196 -3.62 -5.39 -26.04
N ARG A 197 -4.17 -4.85 -24.96
CA ARG A 197 -5.58 -4.46 -24.89
C ARG A 197 -5.91 -3.31 -25.84
N ARG A 198 -5.07 -2.27 -25.91
CA ARG A 198 -5.22 -1.19 -26.90
C ARG A 198 -5.24 -1.76 -28.32
N ARG A 199 -4.34 -2.68 -28.65
CA ARG A 199 -4.28 -3.35 -29.95
C ARG A 199 -5.53 -4.19 -30.26
N ARG A 200 -6.09 -4.90 -29.27
CA ARG A 200 -7.34 -5.67 -29.43
C ARG A 200 -8.56 -4.76 -29.59
N ASN A 201 -8.64 -3.69 -28.80
CA ASN A 201 -9.75 -2.73 -28.89
C ASN A 201 -9.68 -1.89 -30.18
N SER A 202 -8.47 -1.59 -30.67
CA SER A 202 -8.24 -0.92 -31.95
C SER A 202 -8.37 -1.84 -33.16
N GLN A 203 -8.81 -3.10 -33.01
CA GLN A 203 -9.21 -3.93 -34.16
C GLN A 203 -10.51 -3.45 -34.82
N SER A 204 -11.17 -2.40 -34.30
CA SER A 204 -12.16 -1.61 -35.03
C SER A 204 -11.56 -0.53 -35.95
N GLU A 205 -10.24 -0.29 -35.90
CA GLU A 205 -9.52 0.58 -36.85
C GLU A 205 -8.67 -0.28 -37.80
N GLN A 206 -9.32 -0.93 -38.74
CA GLN A 206 -8.69 -1.52 -39.93
C GLN A 206 -8.22 -0.47 -40.97
N LEU A 207 -8.09 0.81 -40.60
CA LEU A 207 -7.86 1.90 -41.55
C LEU A 207 -6.73 2.84 -41.11
N MET A 208 -5.52 2.33 -40.96
CA MET A 208 -4.30 3.12 -41.23
C MET A 208 -3.24 2.22 -41.86
N VAL A 209 -3.52 1.82 -43.10
CA VAL A 209 -2.49 1.43 -44.07
C VAL A 209 -1.92 2.73 -44.61
N THR A 210 -0.70 3.09 -44.23
CA THR A 210 0.05 4.09 -45.00
C THR A 210 0.50 3.47 -46.32
N GLU A 211 0.61 4.29 -47.36
CA GLU A 211 0.93 3.93 -48.76
C GLU A 211 2.26 3.17 -48.96
N ALA A 212 3.00 2.85 -47.89
CA ALA A 212 4.29 2.16 -47.89
C ALA A 212 4.27 0.76 -47.24
N GLY A 213 3.11 0.08 -47.18
CA GLY A 213 3.05 -1.38 -47.00
C GLY A 213 3.76 -1.97 -45.78
N THR A 214 3.85 -1.27 -44.65
CA THR A 214 4.60 -1.74 -43.46
C THR A 214 3.71 -1.92 -42.22
N PRO A 215 3.30 -3.17 -41.88
CA PRO A 215 2.71 -3.49 -40.60
C PRO A 215 3.77 -4.08 -39.66
N GLN A 216 4.59 -3.28 -38.96
CA GLN A 216 5.72 -3.89 -38.21
C GLN A 216 6.14 -3.28 -36.87
N LYS A 217 6.03 -1.96 -36.62
CA LYS A 217 6.62 -1.38 -35.40
C LYS A 217 5.89 -1.74 -34.09
N SER A 218 4.55 -1.86 -34.11
CA SER A 218 3.77 -2.20 -32.90
C SER A 218 3.83 -3.69 -32.55
N SER A 219 3.92 -4.58 -33.54
CA SER A 219 4.01 -6.03 -33.30
C SER A 219 5.38 -6.42 -32.78
N MET A 220 6.46 -5.84 -33.31
CA MET A 220 7.82 -6.07 -32.82
C MET A 220 8.01 -5.58 -31.38
N ALA A 221 7.41 -4.44 -31.01
CA ALA A 221 7.45 -3.93 -29.64
C ALA A 221 6.72 -4.86 -28.65
N ILE A 222 5.57 -5.42 -29.04
CA ILE A 222 4.83 -6.39 -28.23
C ILE A 222 5.62 -7.69 -28.05
N THR A 223 6.22 -8.22 -29.12
CA THR A 223 7.06 -9.43 -29.02
C THR A 223 8.30 -9.17 -28.17
N ALA A 224 8.95 -8.01 -28.27
CA ALA A 224 10.08 -7.65 -27.43
C ALA A 224 9.70 -7.54 -25.94
N MET A 225 8.54 -6.96 -25.63
CA MET A 225 8.01 -6.93 -24.26
C MET A 225 7.67 -8.34 -23.76
N GLU A 226 7.12 -9.21 -24.59
CA GLU A 226 6.81 -10.59 -24.23
C GLU A 226 8.08 -11.40 -23.94
N THR A 227 9.11 -11.29 -24.79
CA THR A 227 10.40 -11.96 -24.55
C THR A 227 11.05 -11.45 -23.28
N ARG A 228 11.06 -10.14 -23.05
CA ARG A 228 11.58 -9.55 -21.82
C ARG A 228 10.81 -10.03 -20.59
N LEU A 229 9.48 -10.16 -20.67
CA LEU A 229 8.69 -10.72 -19.56
C LEU A 229 9.07 -12.18 -19.28
N LYS A 230 9.27 -13.01 -20.30
CA LYS A 230 9.72 -14.41 -20.13
C LYS A 230 11.10 -14.49 -19.48
N GLU A 231 12.07 -13.68 -19.95
CA GLU A 231 13.39 -13.60 -19.33
C GLU A 231 13.31 -13.15 -17.87
N MET A 232 12.45 -12.16 -17.61
CA MET A 232 12.26 -11.66 -16.25
C MET A 232 11.59 -12.69 -15.34
N GLU A 233 10.69 -13.52 -15.86
CA GLU A 233 10.05 -14.58 -15.10
C GLU A 233 11.06 -15.66 -14.66
N VAL A 234 11.96 -16.09 -15.56
CA VAL A 234 13.03 -17.03 -15.23
C VAL A 234 13.97 -16.46 -14.15
N MET A 235 14.35 -15.19 -14.29
CA MET A 235 15.20 -14.53 -13.30
C MET A 235 14.48 -14.34 -11.95
N ARG A 236 13.16 -14.07 -11.96
CA ARG A 236 12.35 -14.01 -10.74
C ARG A 236 12.41 -15.35 -10.00
N GLU A 237 12.23 -16.46 -10.70
CA GLU A 237 12.31 -17.80 -10.10
C GLU A 237 13.69 -18.09 -9.52
N HIS A 238 14.75 -17.73 -10.25
CA HIS A 238 16.13 -17.89 -9.79
C HIS A 238 16.41 -17.09 -8.49
N LEU A 239 16.02 -15.82 -8.46
CA LEU A 239 16.15 -14.97 -7.28
C LEU A 239 15.31 -15.49 -6.10
N ALA A 240 14.11 -16.02 -6.36
CA ALA A 240 13.27 -16.62 -5.34
C ALA A 240 13.94 -17.85 -4.70
N GLN A 241 14.54 -18.73 -5.51
CA GLN A 241 15.27 -19.90 -5.00
C GLN A 241 16.45 -19.50 -4.12
N GLN A 242 17.22 -18.49 -4.53
CA GLN A 242 18.33 -17.97 -3.73
C GLN A 242 17.85 -17.44 -2.37
N LEU A 243 16.76 -16.67 -2.36
CA LEU A 243 16.17 -16.11 -1.14
C LEU A 243 15.62 -17.21 -0.19
N THR A 244 15.04 -18.26 -0.76
CA THR A 244 14.45 -19.35 0.04
C THR A 244 15.53 -20.24 0.68
N SER A 245 16.74 -20.25 0.11
CA SER A 245 17.88 -20.99 0.64
C SER A 245 18.62 -20.28 1.79
N THR A 246 18.27 -19.03 2.10
CA THR A 246 18.92 -18.25 3.16
C THR A 246 18.32 -18.56 4.54
N PRO A 247 19.12 -18.88 5.58
CA PRO A 247 18.63 -19.24 6.92
C PRO A 247 17.79 -18.15 7.61
N GLU A 248 18.01 -16.88 7.27
CA GLU A 248 17.25 -15.75 7.82
C GLU A 248 15.79 -15.72 7.35
N TYR A 249 15.48 -16.36 6.23
CA TYR A 249 14.15 -16.37 5.62
C TYR A 249 13.24 -17.47 6.19
N THR A 250 13.81 -18.53 6.79
CA THR A 250 13.08 -19.75 7.20
C THR A 250 12.38 -19.67 8.55
N GLY A 251 12.71 -18.69 9.42
CA GLY A 251 12.24 -18.70 10.82
C GLY A 251 11.02 -17.82 11.15
N TRP A 252 10.86 -16.67 10.51
CA TRP A 252 9.83 -15.66 10.91
C TRP A 252 9.10 -14.98 9.74
N ARG A 253 9.49 -15.27 8.50
CA ARG A 253 9.07 -14.53 7.29
C ARG A 253 8.15 -15.31 6.35
N GLN A 254 7.90 -16.59 6.61
CA GLN A 254 7.06 -17.44 5.76
C GLN A 254 5.56 -17.33 6.06
N ASP A 255 5.18 -16.92 7.27
CA ASP A 255 3.78 -16.81 7.65
C ASP A 255 3.14 -15.53 7.13
N PHE A 256 1.92 -15.64 6.59
CA PHE A 256 1.09 -14.48 6.28
C PHE A 256 0.85 -13.64 7.53
N LYS A 257 1.18 -12.35 7.47
CA LYS A 257 0.94 -11.38 8.54
C LYS A 257 -0.17 -10.42 8.15
N LEU A 258 -1.22 -10.36 8.97
CA LEU A 258 -2.35 -9.48 8.71
C LEU A 258 -2.04 -8.05 9.15
N THR A 259 -2.11 -7.11 8.21
CA THR A 259 -1.90 -5.67 8.31
C THR A 259 -3.01 -5.01 7.50
N SER A 260 -3.22 -3.71 7.65
CA SER A 260 -4.30 -3.02 6.91
C SER A 260 -4.06 -3.11 5.38
N ALA A 261 -2.81 -2.99 4.94
CA ALA A 261 -2.45 -3.17 3.53
C ALA A 261 -2.63 -4.63 3.06
N SER A 262 -2.22 -5.62 3.88
CA SER A 262 -2.40 -7.02 3.51
C SER A 262 -3.85 -7.45 3.47
N LEU A 263 -4.70 -6.90 4.33
CA LEU A 263 -6.14 -7.09 4.29
C LEU A 263 -6.73 -6.64 2.95
N VAL A 264 -6.42 -5.42 2.50
CA VAL A 264 -6.92 -4.87 1.22
C VAL A 264 -6.45 -5.72 0.03
N SER A 265 -5.18 -6.11 0.02
CA SER A 265 -4.66 -6.96 -1.05
C SER A 265 -5.27 -8.37 -1.06
N SER A 266 -5.50 -8.98 0.11
CA SER A 266 -6.18 -10.27 0.24
C SER A 266 -7.65 -10.19 -0.17
N PHE A 267 -8.31 -9.05 0.08
CA PHE A 267 -9.65 -8.79 -0.40
C PHE A 267 -9.69 -8.85 -1.93
N PHE A 268 -8.83 -8.09 -2.61
CA PHE A 268 -8.76 -8.13 -4.07
C PHE A 268 -8.33 -9.49 -4.62
N ALA A 269 -7.43 -10.21 -3.94
CA ALA A 269 -7.06 -11.56 -4.33
C ALA A 269 -8.25 -12.52 -4.29
N THR A 270 -9.17 -12.35 -3.34
CA THR A 270 -10.38 -13.19 -3.20
C THR A 270 -11.25 -13.13 -4.46
N PHE A 271 -11.30 -11.97 -5.12
CA PHE A 271 -12.07 -11.74 -6.35
C PHE A 271 -11.25 -11.92 -7.64
N ASP A 272 -10.05 -12.51 -7.56
CA ASP A 272 -9.10 -12.63 -8.68
C ASP A 272 -8.75 -11.28 -9.35
N LEU A 273 -8.84 -10.19 -8.59
CA LEU A 273 -8.56 -8.83 -9.06
C LEU A 273 -7.09 -8.45 -8.86
N MET A 274 -6.26 -9.33 -8.29
CA MET A 274 -4.81 -9.14 -8.17
C MET A 274 -4.01 -10.15 -8.99
N ASP A 275 -2.83 -9.73 -9.42
CA ASP A 275 -1.82 -10.62 -9.98
C ASP A 275 -1.20 -11.48 -8.85
N ARG A 276 -1.71 -12.72 -8.70
CA ARG A 276 -1.36 -13.64 -7.59
C ARG A 276 0.08 -14.17 -7.62
N GLU A 277 0.85 -13.87 -8.67
CA GLU A 277 2.24 -14.29 -8.85
C GLU A 277 3.25 -13.61 -7.92
N LEU A 278 2.80 -12.70 -7.05
CA LEU A 278 3.64 -12.10 -6.03
C LEU A 278 3.94 -13.08 -4.87
N PRO A 279 5.19 -13.22 -4.42
CA PRO A 279 5.54 -13.91 -3.17
C PRO A 279 4.95 -13.16 -1.97
N VAL A 280 4.57 -13.88 -0.90
CA VAL A 280 3.80 -13.35 0.25
C VAL A 280 4.41 -12.07 0.84
N VAL A 281 5.74 -11.99 0.94
CA VAL A 281 6.45 -10.83 1.49
C VAL A 281 6.37 -9.61 0.56
N SER A 282 6.38 -9.80 -0.76
CA SER A 282 6.31 -8.73 -1.76
C SER A 282 4.89 -8.28 -2.10
N ARG A 283 3.85 -8.98 -1.60
CA ARG A 283 2.44 -8.58 -1.76
C ARG A 283 2.09 -7.27 -1.05
N PHE A 284 2.92 -6.84 -0.11
CA PHE A 284 2.60 -5.76 0.81
C PHE A 284 3.57 -4.61 0.68
N VAL A 285 3.47 -3.88 -0.42
CA VAL A 285 4.16 -2.61 -0.57
C VAL A 285 3.33 -1.71 -1.46
N PRO A 286 2.93 -0.49 -1.04
CA PRO A 286 3.04 0.14 0.29
C PRO A 286 1.72 0.80 0.75
N GLN A 287 1.69 1.23 2.01
CA GLN A 287 0.75 2.27 2.49
C GLN A 287 0.82 3.57 1.67
N ASP A 288 1.89 3.73 0.89
CA ASP A 288 1.96 4.66 -0.22
C ASP A 288 1.19 4.08 -1.42
N PHE A 289 -0.13 4.19 -1.37
CA PHE A 289 -1.01 4.01 -2.54
C PHE A 289 -0.68 4.99 -3.69
N ALA A 290 0.43 5.73 -3.62
CA ALA A 290 1.08 6.42 -4.72
C ALA A 290 1.50 5.48 -5.87
N TYR A 291 1.65 4.17 -5.62
CA TYR A 291 1.91 3.17 -6.66
C TYR A 291 0.73 2.19 -6.78
N ASP A 292 0.28 1.95 -8.01
CA ASP A 292 -0.84 1.04 -8.25
C ASP A 292 -0.48 -0.39 -7.85
N LEU A 293 -1.37 -1.02 -7.06
CA LEU A 293 -1.35 -2.46 -6.84
C LEU A 293 -1.35 -3.17 -8.21
N PRO A 294 -0.65 -4.30 -8.38
CA PRO A 294 -0.70 -5.06 -9.62
C PRO A 294 -2.05 -5.76 -9.74
N MET A 295 -3.05 -4.98 -10.17
CA MET A 295 -4.42 -5.42 -10.35
C MET A 295 -4.55 -6.18 -11.68
N ARG A 296 -5.38 -7.21 -11.67
CA ARG A 296 -5.79 -7.99 -12.84
C ARG A 296 -7.23 -7.62 -13.16
N GLY A 297 -7.46 -6.95 -14.29
CA GLY A 297 -8.82 -6.63 -14.72
C GLY A 297 -9.55 -5.61 -13.85
N ALA A 298 -8.82 -4.83 -13.06
CA ALA A 298 -9.37 -3.75 -12.25
C ALA A 298 -8.31 -2.66 -12.08
N ARG A 299 -8.75 -1.48 -11.63
CA ARG A 299 -7.88 -0.35 -11.28
C ARG A 299 -8.50 0.44 -10.13
N LEU A 300 -7.64 1.07 -9.33
CA LEU A 300 -8.05 2.04 -8.33
C LEU A 300 -7.90 3.43 -8.90
N GLU A 301 -8.96 4.22 -8.91
CA GLU A 301 -8.93 5.61 -9.36
C GLU A 301 -7.97 6.46 -8.51
N ALA A 302 -7.66 7.66 -9.01
CA ALA A 302 -6.88 8.63 -8.27
C ALA A 302 -7.58 8.94 -6.93
N PRO A 303 -6.82 9.11 -5.84
CA PRO A 303 -7.40 9.39 -4.53
C PRO A 303 -8.16 10.71 -4.53
N ILE A 304 -9.43 10.67 -4.14
CA ILE A 304 -10.28 11.85 -3.92
C ILE A 304 -10.39 12.06 -2.42
N VAL A 305 -9.99 13.21 -1.90
CA VAL A 305 -10.13 13.51 -0.46
C VAL A 305 -11.59 13.86 -0.19
N ILE A 306 -12.25 13.10 0.70
CA ILE A 306 -13.71 13.13 0.85
C ILE A 306 -14.20 13.86 2.09
N PHE A 307 -13.32 14.25 3.02
CA PHE A 307 -13.72 14.94 4.25
C PHE A 307 -13.00 16.26 4.46
N LYS A 308 -13.79 17.23 4.93
CA LYS A 308 -13.34 18.37 5.70
C LYS A 308 -14.48 18.79 6.60
N ASP A 309 -14.47 18.24 7.82
CA ASP A 309 -15.02 18.83 9.04
C ASP A 309 -14.23 18.26 10.23
#